data_AF-A0AAV9ZSB1-F1
#
_entry.id   AF-A0AAV9ZSB1-F1
#
_cell.length_a   1.000
_cell.length_b   1.000
_cell.length_c   1.000
_cell.angle_alpha   90.00
_cell.angle_beta   90.00
_cell.angle_gamma   90.00
#
_symmetry.space_group_name_H-M   'P 1'
#
loop_
_entity.id
_entity.type
_entity.pdbx_description
1 polymer ?
#
loop_
_entity_poly.entity_id
_entity_poly.type
_entity_poly.pdbx_seq_one_letter_code
_entity_poly.pdbx_strand_id
1 'polypeptide(L)'
;MDQKTWKADLDSTITRMLTEGGPLTFVEYTSAYAAIYNHMTKSDGSSSVRDRQAELYARAENLFDNYTKEIGLAAPSDIEDVVPYYDSEWDRFSCGADAVDRVFTYLDRYDESLGRRTRGQDSIRNLLFQSWKENVFKPLTSRIEGTSGPAAAHIEHIRNLLASNKLSVKKFKEMRLGVALPAE
;
A
#
# COMPACT_ATOMS: atom_id res chain seq x y z
N MET A 1 -2.36 -21.22 18.62
CA MET A 1 -2.58 -19.78 18.32
C MET A 1 -4.07 -19.57 18.23
N ASP A 2 -4.63 -18.75 19.12
CA ASP A 2 -6.06 -18.48 19.15
C ASP A 2 -6.49 -17.69 17.89
N GLN A 3 -7.74 -17.86 17.43
CA GLN A 3 -8.19 -17.35 16.12
C GLN A 3 -8.18 -15.82 16.02
N LYS A 4 -8.18 -15.14 17.17
CA LYS A 4 -8.15 -13.68 17.31
C LYS A 4 -6.72 -13.10 17.31
N THR A 5 -5.73 -13.89 17.74
CA THR A 5 -4.34 -13.43 17.94
C THR A 5 -3.60 -13.26 16.62
N TRP A 6 -3.66 -14.25 15.72
CA TRP A 6 -2.91 -14.18 14.45
C TRP A 6 -3.35 -13.02 13.54
N LYS A 7 -4.63 -12.62 13.64
CA LYS A 7 -5.18 -11.49 12.89
C LYS A 7 -4.62 -10.16 13.39
N ALA A 8 -4.44 -10.01 14.71
CA ALA A 8 -3.83 -8.82 15.29
C ALA A 8 -2.33 -8.76 14.99
N ASP A 9 -1.65 -9.90 15.06
CA ASP A 9 -0.23 -10.02 14.73
C ASP A 9 0.03 -9.67 13.24
N LEU A 10 -0.84 -10.13 12.34
CA LEU A 10 -0.77 -9.81 10.92
C LEU A 10 -0.96 -8.30 10.68
N ASP A 11 -1.97 -7.69 11.27
CA ASP A 11 -2.21 -6.25 11.14
C ASP A 11 -1.03 -5.44 11.66
N SER A 12 -0.53 -5.77 12.85
CA SER A 12 0.64 -5.10 13.44
C SER A 12 1.87 -5.24 12.55
N THR A 13 2.09 -6.41 11.97
CA THR A 13 3.20 -6.67 11.06
C THR A 13 3.06 -5.82 9.78
N ILE A 14 1.87 -5.76 9.17
CA ILE A 14 1.60 -4.95 7.98
C ILE A 14 1.76 -3.46 8.27
N THR A 15 1.18 -2.96 9.35
CA THR A 15 1.33 -1.55 9.75
C THR A 15 2.81 -1.21 9.94
N ARG A 16 3.57 -2.08 10.62
CA ARG A 16 5.01 -1.86 10.81
C ARG A 16 5.78 -1.83 9.49
N MET A 17 5.46 -2.69 8.51
CA MET A 17 6.06 -2.61 7.16
C MET A 17 5.82 -1.25 6.52
N LEU A 18 4.59 -0.74 6.63
CA LEU A 18 4.21 0.53 6.04
C LEU A 18 4.89 1.70 6.77
N THR A 19 4.95 1.66 8.12
CA THR A 19 5.54 2.72 8.95
C THR A 19 7.07 2.74 8.93
N GLU A 20 7.75 1.60 8.88
CA GLU A 20 9.21 1.57 8.88
C GLU A 20 9.79 1.73 7.47
N GLY A 21 8.98 1.50 6.43
CA GLY A 21 9.42 1.55 5.04
C GLY A 21 10.57 0.57 4.74
N GLY A 22 10.70 -0.48 5.54
CA GLY A 22 11.82 -1.43 5.51
C GLY A 22 11.36 -2.85 5.18
N PRO A 23 12.27 -3.69 4.66
CA PRO A 23 11.97 -5.10 4.49
C PRO A 23 11.79 -5.76 5.85
N LEU A 24 10.80 -6.64 5.94
CA LEU A 24 10.65 -7.52 7.09
C LEU A 24 11.91 -8.37 7.31
N THR A 25 12.12 -8.77 8.57
CA THR A 25 12.98 -9.93 8.81
C THR A 25 12.35 -11.17 8.15
N PHE A 26 13.19 -12.15 7.80
CA PHE A 26 12.71 -13.41 7.23
C PHE A 26 11.63 -14.06 8.11
N VAL A 27 11.80 -14.03 9.43
CA VAL A 27 10.83 -14.60 10.39
C VAL A 27 9.47 -13.91 10.28
N GLU A 28 9.43 -12.58 10.27
CA GLU A 28 8.17 -11.83 10.20
C GLU A 28 7.47 -12.01 8.86
N TYR A 29 8.23 -12.01 7.76
CA TYR A 29 7.71 -12.34 6.44
C TYR A 29 7.08 -13.72 6.40
N THR A 30 7.81 -14.74 6.85
CA THR A 30 7.33 -16.12 6.85
C THR A 30 6.13 -16.29 7.77
N SER A 31 6.11 -15.66 8.94
CA SER A 31 4.97 -15.70 9.85
C SER A 31 3.71 -15.06 9.25
N ALA A 32 3.83 -13.86 8.67
CA ALA A 32 2.70 -13.19 8.03
C ALA A 32 2.19 -13.96 6.81
N TYR A 33 3.09 -14.44 5.95
CA TYR A 33 2.76 -15.27 4.80
C TYR A 33 2.07 -16.57 5.22
N ALA A 34 2.63 -17.27 6.21
CA ALA A 34 2.05 -18.51 6.72
C ALA A 34 0.68 -18.28 7.35
N ALA A 35 0.45 -17.14 8.01
CA ALA A 35 -0.86 -16.80 8.56
C ALA A 35 -1.92 -16.66 7.46
N ILE A 36 -1.61 -15.94 6.37
CA ILE A 36 -2.48 -15.81 5.19
C ILE A 36 -2.72 -17.18 4.55
N TYR A 37 -1.65 -17.94 4.30
CA TYR A 37 -1.73 -19.27 3.70
C TYR A 37 -2.60 -20.21 4.53
N ASN A 38 -2.38 -20.28 5.84
CA ASN A 38 -3.13 -21.14 6.75
C ASN A 38 -4.60 -20.72 6.81
N HIS A 39 -4.91 -19.42 6.78
CA HIS A 39 -6.29 -18.96 6.73
C HIS A 39 -6.98 -19.42 5.44
N MET A 40 -6.32 -19.26 4.29
CA MET A 40 -6.85 -19.66 2.99
C MET A 40 -7.01 -21.17 2.82
N THR A 41 -6.18 -21.98 3.48
CA THR A 41 -6.16 -23.44 3.33
C THR A 41 -6.84 -24.22 4.44
N LYS A 42 -7.20 -23.58 5.57
CA LYS A 42 -7.96 -24.22 6.65
C LYS A 42 -9.22 -24.91 6.10
N SER A 43 -9.48 -26.16 6.46
CA SER A 43 -10.79 -26.76 6.19
C SER A 43 -11.58 -26.76 7.49
N ASP A 44 -12.54 -25.84 7.60
CA ASP A 44 -13.44 -25.76 8.76
C ASP A 44 -14.87 -26.23 8.43
N GLY A 45 -15.10 -26.72 7.21
CA GLY A 45 -16.40 -27.23 6.75
C GLY A 45 -17.49 -26.17 6.64
N SER A 46 -17.23 -24.94 7.07
CA SER A 46 -18.21 -23.87 7.22
C SER A 46 -17.97 -22.70 6.27
N SER A 47 -16.72 -22.44 5.88
CA SER A 47 -16.36 -21.30 5.03
C SER A 47 -15.71 -21.76 3.72
N SER A 48 -16.26 -21.28 2.60
CA SER A 48 -15.60 -21.51 1.32
C SER A 48 -14.27 -20.74 1.29
N VAL A 49 -13.33 -21.15 0.45
CA VAL A 49 -12.07 -20.42 0.26
C VAL A 49 -12.35 -18.98 -0.21
N ARG A 50 -13.46 -18.78 -0.95
CA ARG A 50 -13.91 -17.46 -1.41
C ARG A 50 -14.33 -16.54 -0.27
N ASP A 51 -15.04 -17.06 0.73
CA ASP A 51 -15.50 -16.25 1.86
C ASP A 51 -14.31 -15.75 2.69
N ARG A 52 -13.32 -16.63 2.88
CA ARG A 52 -12.06 -16.31 3.58
C ARG A 52 -11.18 -15.33 2.81
N GLN A 53 -11.15 -15.47 1.50
CA GLN A 53 -10.49 -14.50 0.64
C GLN A 53 -11.12 -13.11 0.74
N ALA A 54 -12.46 -13.03 0.66
CA ALA A 54 -13.18 -11.77 0.80
C ALA A 54 -12.95 -11.14 2.19
N GLU A 55 -12.90 -11.96 3.24
CA GLU A 55 -12.56 -11.49 4.59
C GLU A 55 -11.15 -10.88 4.64
N LEU A 56 -10.15 -11.51 4.04
CA LEU A 56 -8.78 -10.97 3.98
C LEU A 56 -8.69 -9.68 3.18
N TYR A 57 -9.37 -9.58 2.03
CA TYR A 57 -9.41 -8.33 1.25
C TYR A 57 -10.07 -7.20 2.02
N ALA A 58 -11.25 -7.44 2.59
CA ALA A 58 -11.95 -6.42 3.37
C ALA A 58 -11.13 -5.98 4.59
N ARG A 59 -10.41 -6.89 5.24
CA ARG A 59 -9.51 -6.57 6.35
C ARG A 59 -8.33 -5.72 5.88
N ALA A 60 -7.68 -6.10 4.79
CA ALA A 60 -6.56 -5.35 4.22
C ALA A 60 -6.99 -3.94 3.81
N GLU A 61 -8.13 -3.81 3.12
CA GLU A 61 -8.71 -2.52 2.74
C GLU A 61 -8.92 -1.63 3.97
N ASN A 62 -9.60 -2.12 5.02
CA ASN A 62 -9.81 -1.36 6.25
C ASN A 62 -8.49 -0.94 6.92
N LEU A 63 -7.50 -1.83 6.94
CA LEU A 63 -6.19 -1.54 7.51
C LEU A 63 -5.47 -0.43 6.73
N PHE A 64 -5.46 -0.51 5.40
CA PHE A 64 -4.84 0.48 4.53
C PHE A 64 -5.54 1.83 4.62
N ASP A 65 -6.87 1.82 4.68
CA ASP A 65 -7.66 3.03 4.85
C ASP A 65 -7.37 3.72 6.18
N ASN A 66 -7.32 2.97 7.28
CA ASN A 66 -7.00 3.53 8.59
C ASN A 66 -5.58 4.09 8.62
N TYR A 67 -4.60 3.30 8.15
CA TYR A 67 -3.20 3.73 8.08
C TYR A 67 -3.03 5.02 7.27
N THR A 68 -3.62 5.09 6.08
CA THR A 68 -3.49 6.25 5.20
C THR A 68 -4.27 7.48 5.71
N LYS A 69 -5.40 7.28 6.42
CA LYS A 69 -6.10 8.37 7.12
C LYS A 69 -5.25 8.95 8.24
N GLU A 70 -4.56 8.12 9.02
CA GLU A 70 -3.65 8.60 10.07
C GLU A 70 -2.53 9.47 9.50
N ILE A 71 -1.95 9.08 8.36
CA ILE A 71 -0.97 9.91 7.63
C ILE A 71 -1.60 11.23 7.17
N GLY A 72 -2.76 11.18 6.53
CA GLY A 72 -3.46 12.39 6.08
C GLY A 72 -3.75 13.37 7.23
N LEU A 73 -4.13 12.84 8.40
CA LEU A 73 -4.42 13.62 9.61
C LEU A 73 -3.16 14.16 10.29
N ALA A 74 -2.03 13.45 10.21
CA ALA A 74 -0.76 13.86 10.80
C ALA A 74 -0.02 14.92 9.98
N ALA A 75 -0.51 15.24 8.77
CA ALA A 75 0.11 16.23 7.91
C ALA A 75 0.14 17.63 8.56
N PRO A 76 1.27 18.36 8.44
CA PRO A 76 1.43 19.68 9.05
C PRO A 76 0.40 20.66 8.51
N SER A 77 0.05 21.69 9.30
CA SER A 77 -0.90 22.75 8.91
C SER A 77 -0.29 23.73 7.90
N ASP A 78 1.00 24.02 8.05
CA ASP A 78 1.73 24.99 7.25
C ASP A 78 2.10 24.45 5.87
N ILE A 79 1.78 25.20 4.83
CA ILE A 79 1.90 24.75 3.43
C ILE A 79 3.35 24.47 3.03
N GLU A 80 4.30 25.21 3.59
CA GLU A 80 5.74 25.03 3.35
C GLU A 80 6.24 23.66 3.83
N ASP A 81 5.63 23.10 4.88
CA ASP A 81 6.01 21.82 5.47
C ASP A 81 5.24 20.62 4.87
N VAL A 82 4.10 20.87 4.19
CA VAL A 82 3.28 19.79 3.61
C VAL A 82 4.02 19.04 2.51
N VAL A 83 4.80 19.74 1.70
CA VAL A 83 5.53 19.15 0.57
C VAL A 83 6.64 18.21 1.06
N PRO A 84 7.58 18.64 1.93
CA PRO A 84 8.58 17.72 2.50
C PRO A 84 7.95 16.55 3.27
N TYR A 85 6.86 16.81 4.00
CA TYR A 85 6.11 15.77 4.70
C TYR A 85 5.60 14.70 3.73
N TYR A 86 4.89 15.11 2.67
CA TYR A 86 4.34 14.19 1.67
C TYR A 86 5.43 13.34 1.02
N ASP A 87 6.53 13.96 0.60
CA ASP A 87 7.63 13.24 -0.06
C ASP A 87 8.24 12.18 0.86
N SER A 88 8.44 12.52 2.13
CA SER A 88 9.01 11.59 3.12
C SER A 88 8.09 10.41 3.41
N GLU A 89 6.79 10.65 3.58
CA GLU A 89 5.81 9.60 3.85
C GLU A 89 5.57 8.75 2.60
N TRP A 90 5.63 9.34 1.40
CA TRP A 90 5.51 8.61 0.14
C TRP A 90 6.67 7.63 -0.08
N ASP A 91 7.91 8.04 0.21
CA ASP A 91 9.08 7.16 0.09
C ASP A 91 8.94 5.94 1.00
N ARG A 92 8.57 6.18 2.25
CA ARG A 92 8.34 5.15 3.26
C ARG A 92 7.18 4.23 2.84
N PHE A 93 6.05 4.82 2.48
CA PHE A 93 4.86 4.10 2.03
C PHE A 93 5.13 3.23 0.80
N SER A 94 5.77 3.78 -0.24
CA SER A 94 6.03 3.04 -1.48
C SER A 94 6.98 1.86 -1.26
N CYS A 95 7.94 2.00 -0.34
CA CYS A 95 8.80 0.90 0.05
C CYS A 95 8.04 -0.18 0.84
N GLY A 96 7.23 0.22 1.83
CA GLY A 96 6.38 -0.70 2.59
C GLY A 96 5.34 -1.41 1.72
N ALA A 97 4.76 -0.71 0.75
CA ALA A 97 3.77 -1.24 -0.18
C ALA A 97 4.30 -2.41 -1.01
N ASP A 98 5.56 -2.35 -1.44
CA ASP A 98 6.22 -3.47 -2.12
C ASP A 98 6.40 -4.69 -1.21
N ALA A 99 6.65 -4.48 0.09
CA ALA A 99 6.75 -5.57 1.06
C ALA A 99 5.38 -6.21 1.33
N VAL A 100 4.35 -5.39 1.53
CA VAL A 100 2.97 -5.85 1.74
C VAL A 100 2.47 -6.66 0.53
N ASP A 101 2.67 -6.16 -0.68
CA ASP A 101 2.32 -6.88 -1.92
C ASP A 101 2.95 -8.28 -2.00
N ARG A 102 4.21 -8.43 -1.56
CA ARG A 102 4.90 -9.73 -1.51
C ARG A 102 4.33 -10.68 -0.47
N VAL A 103 3.86 -10.16 0.66
CA VAL A 103 3.21 -10.96 1.72
C VAL A 103 1.85 -11.48 1.23
N PHE A 104 1.11 -10.65 0.49
CA PHE A 104 -0.20 -11.00 -0.04
C PHE A 104 -0.17 -11.69 -1.41
N THR A 105 1.00 -11.91 -2.02
CA THR A 105 1.12 -12.54 -3.34
C THR A 105 0.38 -13.89 -3.44
N TYR A 106 0.26 -14.65 -2.34
CA TYR A 106 -0.53 -15.89 -2.34
C TYR A 106 -2.02 -15.63 -2.62
N LEU A 107 -2.59 -14.56 -2.04
CA LEU A 107 -3.97 -14.15 -2.25
C LEU A 107 -4.21 -13.77 -3.71
N ASP A 108 -3.32 -12.95 -4.27
CA ASP A 108 -3.42 -12.49 -5.67
C ASP A 108 -3.23 -13.64 -6.69
N ARG A 109 -2.37 -14.63 -6.39
CA ARG A 109 -2.18 -15.82 -7.24
C ARG A 109 -3.36 -16.78 -7.21
N TYR A 110 -4.10 -16.84 -6.10
CA TYR A 110 -5.30 -17.67 -6.01
C TYR A 110 -6.36 -17.19 -7.02
N ASP A 111 -6.60 -15.88 -7.12
CA ASP A 111 -7.52 -15.31 -8.11
C ASP A 111 -7.09 -15.52 -9.56
N GLU A 112 -5.78 -15.45 -9.82
CA GLU A 112 -5.20 -15.80 -11.12
C GLU A 112 -5.45 -17.28 -11.46
N SER A 113 -5.22 -18.18 -10.51
CA SER A 113 -5.40 -19.63 -10.72
C SER A 113 -6.85 -20.04 -11.00
N LEU A 114 -7.81 -19.27 -10.49
CA LEU A 114 -9.24 -19.48 -10.76
C LEU A 114 -9.72 -18.82 -12.06
N GLY A 115 -8.84 -18.12 -12.78
CA GLY A 115 -9.19 -17.37 -14.00
C GLY A 115 -10.17 -16.22 -13.74
N ARG A 116 -10.28 -15.77 -12.48
CA ARG A 116 -11.27 -14.77 -12.03
C ARG A 116 -10.74 -13.36 -12.05
N ARG A 117 -9.42 -13.19 -12.18
CA ARG A 117 -8.79 -11.88 -12.32
C ARG A 117 -9.24 -11.25 -13.64
N THR A 118 -10.27 -10.41 -13.56
CA THR A 118 -10.62 -9.53 -14.66
C THR A 118 -9.56 -8.42 -14.76
N ARG A 119 -9.31 -7.95 -15.98
CA ARG A 119 -8.35 -6.86 -16.24
C ARG A 119 -8.80 -5.61 -15.48
N GLY A 120 -8.18 -5.33 -14.34
CA GLY A 120 -8.54 -4.19 -13.46
C GLY A 120 -9.12 -4.57 -12.09
N GLN A 121 -9.21 -5.85 -11.73
CA GLN A 121 -9.50 -6.24 -10.36
C GLN A 121 -8.30 -5.90 -9.46
N ASP A 122 -8.56 -5.16 -8.38
CA ASP A 122 -7.53 -4.53 -7.56
C ASP A 122 -6.69 -5.57 -6.82
N SER A 123 -5.43 -5.72 -7.24
CA SER A 123 -4.44 -6.40 -6.41
C SER A 123 -4.36 -5.71 -5.04
N ILE A 124 -3.85 -6.41 -4.03
CA ILE A 124 -3.61 -5.80 -2.72
C ILE A 124 -2.79 -4.51 -2.85
N ARG A 125 -1.82 -4.48 -3.76
CA ARG A 125 -1.09 -3.27 -4.12
C ARG A 125 -1.99 -2.15 -4.62
N ASN A 126 -2.94 -2.42 -5.53
CA ASN A 126 -3.85 -1.39 -6.03
C ASN A 126 -4.74 -0.83 -4.93
N LEU A 127 -5.29 -1.67 -4.06
CA LEU A 127 -6.10 -1.24 -2.91
C LEU A 127 -5.29 -0.28 -2.02
N LEU A 128 -4.05 -0.66 -1.71
CA LEU A 128 -3.16 0.16 -0.90
C LEU A 128 -2.88 1.53 -1.55
N PHE A 129 -2.59 1.56 -2.85
CA PHE A 129 -2.38 2.82 -3.58
C PHE A 129 -3.65 3.66 -3.73
N GLN A 130 -4.81 3.01 -3.86
CA GLN A 130 -6.10 3.70 -3.92
C GLN A 130 -6.39 4.38 -2.57
N SER A 131 -6.19 3.69 -1.44
CA SER A 131 -6.31 4.29 -0.12
C SER A 131 -5.36 5.48 0.06
N TRP A 132 -4.10 5.39 -0.40
CA TRP A 132 -3.17 6.53 -0.37
C TRP A 132 -3.70 7.72 -1.17
N LYS A 133 -4.19 7.46 -2.39
CA LYS A 133 -4.71 8.51 -3.27
C LYS A 133 -5.89 9.24 -2.63
N GLU A 134 -6.82 8.50 -2.05
CA GLU A 134 -8.05 9.06 -1.47
C GLU A 134 -7.80 9.75 -0.12
N ASN A 135 -6.97 9.17 0.74
CA ASN A 135 -6.82 9.64 2.13
C ASN A 135 -5.63 10.59 2.35
N VAL A 136 -4.61 10.55 1.48
CA VAL A 136 -3.40 11.39 1.62
C VAL A 136 -3.29 12.37 0.46
N PHE A 137 -3.24 11.87 -0.77
CA PHE A 137 -2.94 12.73 -1.92
C PHE A 137 -4.03 13.78 -2.18
N LYS A 138 -5.30 13.37 -2.32
CA LYS A 138 -6.40 14.31 -2.60
C LYS A 138 -6.53 15.38 -1.51
N PRO A 139 -6.59 15.03 -0.20
CA PRO A 139 -6.73 16.03 0.86
C PRO A 139 -5.57 17.03 0.89
N LEU A 140 -4.32 16.56 0.74
CA LEU A 140 -3.16 17.45 0.75
C LEU A 140 -3.10 18.31 -0.50
N THR A 141 -3.45 17.79 -1.66
CA THR A 141 -3.50 18.57 -2.91
C THR A 141 -4.51 19.71 -2.81
N SER A 142 -5.72 19.44 -2.34
CA SER A 142 -6.77 20.47 -2.16
C SER A 142 -6.38 21.56 -1.18
N ARG A 143 -5.48 21.29 -0.22
CA ARG A 143 -4.96 22.31 0.73
C ARG A 143 -3.96 23.27 0.10
N ILE A 144 -3.25 22.83 -0.94
CA ILE A 144 -2.19 23.61 -1.60
C ILE A 144 -2.74 24.24 -2.90
N GLU A 145 -3.88 23.78 -3.40
CA GLU A 145 -4.60 24.37 -4.53
C GLU A 145 -4.92 25.86 -4.29
N GLY A 146 -4.42 26.73 -5.17
CA GLY A 146 -4.59 28.18 -5.06
C GLY A 146 -3.40 28.91 -4.44
N THR A 147 -2.39 28.20 -3.96
CA THR A 147 -1.10 28.84 -3.64
C THR A 147 -0.31 29.17 -4.90
N SER A 148 0.42 30.27 -4.89
CA SER A 148 1.33 30.68 -5.94
C SER A 148 2.78 30.54 -5.44
N GLY A 149 3.66 29.89 -6.22
CA GLY A 149 5.07 29.70 -5.86
C GLY A 149 5.54 28.23 -5.91
N PRO A 150 6.64 27.89 -5.21
CA PRO A 150 7.27 26.56 -5.25
C PRO A 150 6.33 25.41 -4.88
N ALA A 151 5.40 25.65 -3.95
CA ALA A 151 4.40 24.67 -3.54
C ALA A 151 3.47 24.26 -4.71
N ALA A 152 3.07 25.21 -5.57
CA ALA A 152 2.23 24.93 -6.73
C ALA A 152 2.97 24.12 -7.81
N ALA A 153 4.26 24.41 -8.02
CA ALA A 153 5.10 23.61 -8.92
C ALA A 153 5.28 22.17 -8.42
N HIS A 154 5.38 21.99 -7.10
CA HIS A 154 5.47 20.66 -6.48
C HIS A 154 4.16 19.88 -6.60
N ILE A 155 2.99 20.51 -6.39
CA ILE A 155 1.70 19.85 -6.65
C ILE A 155 1.62 19.39 -8.10
N GLU A 156 1.99 20.25 -9.04
CA GLU A 156 1.89 19.90 -10.45
C GLU A 156 2.87 18.77 -10.80
N HIS A 157 4.04 18.73 -10.16
CA HIS A 157 4.94 17.59 -10.24
C HIS A 157 4.30 16.31 -9.67
N ILE A 158 3.70 16.33 -8.48
CA ILE A 158 3.03 15.16 -7.89
C ILE A 158 1.81 14.73 -8.73
N ARG A 159 0.98 15.66 -9.20
CA ARG A 159 -0.13 15.38 -10.13
C ARG A 159 0.40 14.72 -11.39
N ASN A 160 1.47 15.24 -11.98
CA ASN A 160 2.09 14.63 -13.15
C ASN A 160 2.63 13.23 -12.83
N LEU A 161 3.23 12.99 -11.66
CA LEU A 161 3.69 11.67 -11.21
C LEU A 161 2.53 10.67 -11.04
N LEU A 162 1.39 11.12 -10.52
CA LEU A 162 0.20 10.30 -10.33
C LEU A 162 -0.60 10.10 -11.62
N ALA A 163 -0.62 11.10 -12.51
CA ALA A 163 -1.20 11.01 -13.84
C ALA A 163 -0.35 10.15 -14.79
N SER A 164 0.97 10.13 -14.60
CA SER A 164 1.92 9.33 -15.39
C SER A 164 2.09 7.89 -14.90
N ASN A 165 1.41 7.47 -13.82
CA ASN A 165 1.33 6.09 -13.31
C ASN A 165 -0.12 5.57 -13.46
N LYS A 166 -0.49 4.38 -13.97
CA LYS A 166 0.22 3.11 -14.16
C LYS A 166 1.27 2.82 -13.09
N LEU A 167 0.82 2.85 -11.83
CA LEU A 167 1.47 2.38 -10.60
C LEU A 167 2.73 1.52 -10.82
N SER A 168 3.89 2.16 -11.00
CA SER A 168 5.19 1.50 -10.96
C SER A 168 6.16 2.29 -10.10
N VAL A 169 6.42 1.77 -8.89
CA VAL A 169 7.43 2.25 -7.92
C VAL A 169 8.83 2.30 -8.56
N LYS A 170 9.08 1.43 -9.56
CA LYS A 170 10.35 1.34 -10.29
C LYS A 170 10.67 2.63 -11.05
N LYS A 171 9.70 3.18 -11.78
CA LYS A 171 9.89 4.40 -12.59
C LYS A 171 10.15 5.63 -11.71
N PHE A 172 9.57 5.65 -10.51
CA PHE A 172 9.75 6.72 -9.53
C PHE A 172 11.15 6.69 -8.90
N LYS A 173 11.65 5.50 -8.52
CA LYS A 173 13.03 5.31 -8.03
C LYS A 173 14.08 5.61 -9.11
N GLU A 174 13.82 5.23 -10.37
CA GLU A 174 14.69 5.52 -11.52
C GLU A 174 14.82 7.03 -11.80
N MET A 175 13.71 7.78 -11.70
CA MET A 175 13.72 9.23 -11.90
C MET A 175 14.40 10.00 -10.75
N ARG A 176 14.32 9.52 -9.51
CA ARG A 176 14.92 10.19 -8.35
C ARG A 176 16.43 9.95 -8.21
N LEU A 177 16.95 8.81 -8.66
CA LEU A 177 18.36 8.47 -8.53
C LEU A 177 19.23 8.94 -9.71
N GLY A 178 18.65 9.45 -10.80
CA GLY A 178 19.41 9.84 -11.99
C GLY A 178 20.13 8.68 -12.69
N VAL A 179 19.87 7.43 -12.30
CA VAL A 179 20.50 6.24 -12.87
C VAL A 179 19.54 5.62 -13.88
N ALA A 180 19.77 5.91 -15.15
CA ALA A 180 19.27 5.08 -16.23
C ALA A 180 20.06 3.76 -16.20
N LEU A 181 19.42 2.65 -15.81
CA LEU A 181 19.98 1.32 -16.08
C LEU A 181 19.64 0.90 -17.52
N PRO A 182 20.56 0.22 -18.20
CA PRO A 182 20.44 -0.07 -19.62
C PRO A 182 19.30 -1.05 -19.89
N ALA A 183 18.67 -0.87 -21.05
CA ALA A 183 17.64 -1.76 -21.55
C ALA A 183 18.26 -3.12 -21.90
N GLU A 184 17.73 -4.19 -21.30
CA GLU A 184 17.76 -5.54 -21.87
C GLU A 184 16.41 -5.85 -22.51
#